data_AF-G5JR34-F1
#
_entry.id   AF-G5JR34-F1
#
_cell.length_a   1.000
_cell.length_b   1.000
_cell.length_c   1.000
_cell.angle_alpha   90.00
_cell.angle_beta   90.00
_cell.angle_gamma   90.00
#
_symmetry.space_group_name_H-M   'P 1'
#
loop_
_entity.id
_entity.type
_entity.pdbx_description
1 polymer ?
#
loop_
_entity_poly.entity_id
_entity_poly.type
_entity_poly.pdbx_seq_one_letter_code
_entity_poly.pdbx_strand_id
1 'polypeptide(L)'
;MLLAGSSVADIIKKSGITISNKLAISAVRKISGTVLTKINQAVGFRLATKFGTKGVVNLGKLVLVAGAGVGAIFDDTATKAIARMAKKTFTDDGIDLGNGDVISKTNTNQ
;
A
#
# COMPACT_ATOMS: atom_id res chain seq x y z
N MET A 1 -52.05 -33.72 -6.55
CA MET A 1 -51.56 -33.16 -7.83
C MET A 1 -50.57 -31.99 -7.67
N LEU A 2 -49.80 -31.90 -6.56
CA LEU A 2 -48.87 -30.77 -6.34
C LEU A 2 -47.37 -31.11 -6.57
N LEU A 3 -46.95 -32.38 -6.48
CA LEU A 3 -45.56 -32.77 -6.75
C LEU A 3 -45.19 -32.75 -8.25
N ALA A 4 -46.16 -32.91 -9.14
CA ALA A 4 -45.92 -32.83 -10.58
C ALA A 4 -45.55 -31.39 -11.01
N GLY A 5 -46.15 -30.37 -10.38
CA GLY A 5 -45.87 -28.97 -10.70
C GLY A 5 -44.47 -28.52 -10.32
N SER A 6 -43.95 -28.94 -9.17
CA SER A 6 -42.56 -28.67 -8.76
C SER A 6 -41.56 -29.46 -9.60
N SER A 7 -41.83 -30.73 -9.89
CA SER A 7 -40.97 -31.56 -10.75
C SER A 7 -40.87 -31.01 -12.18
N VAL A 8 -41.99 -30.58 -12.76
CA VAL A 8 -42.01 -29.92 -14.09
C VAL A 8 -41.27 -28.59 -14.06
N ALA A 9 -41.45 -27.78 -13.02
CA ALA A 9 -40.72 -26.51 -12.87
C ALA A 9 -39.20 -26.72 -12.76
N ASP A 10 -38.75 -27.77 -12.07
CA ASP A 10 -37.34 -28.10 -11.93
C ASP A 10 -36.74 -28.60 -13.25
N ILE A 11 -37.49 -29.37 -14.04
CA ILE A 11 -37.07 -29.81 -15.38
C ILE A 11 -36.93 -28.62 -16.33
N ILE A 12 -37.87 -27.67 -16.31
CA ILE A 12 -37.83 -26.46 -17.14
C ILE A 12 -36.65 -25.57 -16.73
N LYS A 13 -36.44 -25.34 -15.42
CA LYS A 13 -35.29 -24.58 -14.92
C LYS A 13 -33.98 -25.23 -15.32
N LYS A 14 -33.83 -26.54 -15.11
CA LYS A 14 -32.60 -27.27 -15.44
C LYS A 14 -32.31 -27.28 -16.94
N SER A 15 -33.35 -27.41 -17.76
CA SER A 15 -33.22 -27.34 -19.22
C SER A 15 -32.84 -25.93 -19.68
N GLY A 16 -33.50 -24.90 -19.15
CA GLY A 16 -33.18 -23.50 -19.41
C GLY A 16 -31.75 -23.13 -19.01
N ILE A 17 -31.29 -23.58 -17.84
CA ILE A 17 -29.90 -23.40 -17.37
C ILE A 17 -28.93 -24.12 -18.32
N THR A 18 -29.22 -25.35 -18.73
CA THR A 18 -28.31 -26.11 -19.60
C THR A 18 -28.18 -25.48 -21.00
N ILE A 19 -29.30 -25.02 -21.56
CA ILE A 19 -29.35 -24.38 -22.88
C ILE A 19 -28.62 -23.03 -22.83
N SER A 20 -28.93 -22.17 -21.85
CA SER A 20 -28.27 -20.88 -21.69
C SER A 20 -26.77 -21.02 -21.43
N ASN A 21 -26.36 -21.99 -20.62
CA ASN A 21 -24.94 -22.25 -20.34
C ASN A 21 -24.21 -22.74 -21.61
N LYS A 22 -24.81 -23.63 -22.40
CA LYS A 22 -24.26 -24.03 -23.71
C LYS A 22 -24.14 -22.86 -24.70
N LEU A 23 -25.12 -21.96 -24.72
CA LEU A 23 -25.08 -20.77 -25.57
C LEU A 23 -23.97 -19.81 -25.13
N ALA A 24 -23.84 -19.55 -23.83
CA ALA A 24 -22.79 -18.72 -23.26
C ALA A 24 -21.39 -19.30 -23.56
N ILE A 25 -21.19 -20.60 -23.33
CA ILE A 25 -19.93 -21.28 -23.63
C ILE A 25 -19.62 -21.22 -25.13
N SER A 26 -20.62 -21.39 -26.00
CA SER A 26 -20.41 -21.32 -27.46
C SER A 26 -20.07 -19.91 -27.94
N ALA A 27 -20.67 -18.89 -27.32
CA ALA A 27 -20.35 -17.48 -27.59
C ALA A 27 -18.92 -17.15 -27.16
N VAL A 28 -18.49 -17.61 -25.98
CA VAL A 28 -17.11 -17.46 -25.51
C VAL A 28 -16.13 -18.24 -26.39
N ARG A 29 -16.48 -19.46 -26.83
CA ARG A 29 -15.65 -20.27 -27.74
C ARG A 29 -15.54 -19.69 -29.16
N LYS A 30 -16.52 -18.86 -29.57
CA LYS A 30 -16.46 -18.10 -30.82
C LYS A 30 -15.50 -16.89 -30.75
N ILE A 31 -15.06 -16.49 -29.55
CA ILE A 31 -13.96 -15.55 -29.40
C ILE A 31 -12.70 -16.26 -29.88
N SER A 32 -12.25 -15.92 -31.09
CA SER A 32 -11.07 -16.56 -31.68
C SER A 32 -9.83 -16.24 -30.83
N GLY A 33 -8.86 -17.15 -30.82
CA GLY A 33 -7.58 -16.94 -30.12
C GLY A 33 -6.87 -15.65 -30.57
N THR A 34 -7.10 -15.21 -31.81
CA THR A 34 -6.61 -13.94 -32.37
C THR A 34 -7.25 -12.72 -31.71
N VAL A 35 -8.54 -12.78 -31.38
CA VAL A 35 -9.23 -11.70 -30.63
C VAL A 35 -8.69 -11.63 -29.22
N LEU A 36 -8.49 -12.78 -28.57
CA LEU A 36 -7.94 -12.82 -27.21
C LEU A 36 -6.50 -12.28 -27.14
N THR A 37 -5.67 -12.56 -28.14
CA THR A 37 -4.32 -11.99 -28.25
C THR A 37 -4.36 -10.48 -28.50
N LYS A 38 -5.25 -9.99 -29.37
CA LYS A 38 -5.43 -8.54 -29.58
C LYS A 38 -5.90 -7.83 -28.32
N ILE A 39 -6.78 -8.44 -27.52
CA ILE A 39 -7.21 -7.90 -26.22
C ILE A 39 -6.02 -7.83 -25.26
N ASN A 40 -5.23 -8.90 -25.13
CA ASN A 40 -4.08 -8.90 -24.24
C ASN A 40 -3.03 -7.85 -24.65
N GLN A 41 -2.81 -7.67 -25.96
CA GLN A 41 -1.95 -6.60 -26.47
C GLN A 41 -2.50 -5.20 -26.15
N ALA A 42 -3.80 -4.96 -26.35
CA ALA A 42 -4.41 -3.66 -26.06
C ALA A 42 -4.41 -3.33 -24.56
N VAL A 43 -4.69 -4.33 -23.71
CA VAL A 43 -4.63 -4.19 -22.25
C VAL A 43 -3.18 -4.00 -21.82
N GLY A 44 -2.25 -4.82 -22.30
CA GLY A 44 -0.82 -4.68 -22.00
C GLY A 44 -0.27 -3.31 -22.37
N PHE A 45 -0.60 -2.79 -23.56
CA PHE A 45 -0.22 -1.45 -24.00
C PHE A 45 -0.83 -0.36 -23.12
N ARG A 46 -2.11 -0.50 -22.74
CA ARG A 46 -2.80 0.45 -21.86
C ARG A 46 -2.24 0.44 -20.45
N LEU A 47 -1.88 -0.73 -19.91
CA LEU A 47 -1.22 -0.88 -18.62
C LEU A 47 0.18 -0.28 -18.66
N ALA A 48 0.99 -0.61 -19.66
CA ALA A 48 2.33 -0.05 -19.83
C ALA A 48 2.31 1.48 -19.93
N THR A 49 1.35 2.07 -20.66
CA THR A 49 1.24 3.53 -20.78
C THR A 49 0.63 4.21 -19.55
N LYS A 50 -0.43 3.65 -18.95
CA LYS A 50 -1.03 4.17 -17.71
C LYS A 50 -0.06 4.07 -16.54
N PHE A 51 0.54 2.91 -16.32
CA PHE A 51 1.47 2.68 -15.21
C PHE A 51 2.88 3.19 -15.51
N GLY A 52 3.30 3.28 -16.77
CA GLY A 52 4.57 3.91 -17.14
C GLY A 52 4.56 5.42 -16.90
N THR A 53 3.52 6.12 -17.37
CA THR A 53 3.48 7.60 -17.25
C THR A 53 2.93 8.04 -15.90
N LYS A 54 1.74 7.55 -15.50
CA LYS A 54 1.14 7.94 -14.21
C LYS A 54 1.72 7.15 -13.03
N GLY A 55 2.08 5.89 -13.25
CA GLY A 55 2.64 5.05 -12.18
C GLY A 55 4.02 5.52 -11.75
N VAL A 56 4.94 5.85 -12.67
CA VAL A 56 6.26 6.40 -12.29
C VAL A 56 6.12 7.71 -11.53
N VAL A 57 5.26 8.63 -11.99
CA VAL A 57 5.05 9.92 -11.32
C VAL A 57 4.41 9.74 -9.93
N ASN A 58 3.44 8.83 -9.80
CA ASN A 58 2.77 8.60 -8.52
C ASN A 58 3.61 7.76 -7.55
N LEU A 59 4.37 6.78 -8.03
CA LEU A 59 5.35 6.03 -7.22
C LEU A 59 6.49 6.94 -6.77
N GLY A 60 7.01 7.81 -7.64
CA GLY A 60 8.06 8.75 -7.25
C GLY A 60 7.61 9.68 -6.12
N LYS A 61 6.38 10.21 -6.21
CA LYS A 61 5.78 11.00 -5.12
C LYS A 61 5.56 10.17 -3.85
N LEU A 62 5.09 8.94 -3.99
CA LEU A 62 4.85 8.05 -2.85
C LEU A 62 6.16 7.67 -2.13
N VAL A 63 7.22 7.35 -2.88
CA VAL A 63 8.54 7.05 -2.34
C VAL A 63 9.10 8.27 -1.60
N LEU A 64 8.95 9.47 -2.16
CA LEU A 64 9.39 10.69 -1.49
C LEU A 64 8.62 10.94 -0.18
N VAL A 65 7.29 10.77 -0.18
CA VAL A 65 6.46 10.95 1.02
C VAL A 65 6.76 9.89 2.08
N ALA A 66 6.89 8.63 1.67
CA ALA A 66 7.25 7.54 2.57
C ALA A 66 8.67 7.71 3.14
N GLY A 67 9.63 8.09 2.29
CA GLY A 67 11.01 8.38 2.70
C GLY A 67 11.08 9.57 3.66
N ALA A 68 10.32 10.63 3.39
CA ALA A 68 10.21 11.78 4.28
C ALA A 68 9.59 11.40 5.63
N GLY A 69 8.54 10.56 5.64
CA GLY A 69 7.92 10.08 6.88
C GLY A 69 8.88 9.27 7.74
N VAL A 70 9.60 8.31 7.15
CA VAL A 70 10.58 7.49 7.87
C VAL A 70 11.74 8.36 8.36
N GLY A 71 12.28 9.24 7.51
CA GLY A 71 13.37 10.15 7.86
C GLY A 71 13.01 11.10 9.00
N ALA A 72 11.82 11.69 8.96
CA ALA A 72 11.34 12.61 10.00
C ALA A 72 11.18 11.92 11.37
N ILE A 73 10.66 10.69 11.38
CA ILE A 73 10.54 9.92 12.63
C ILE A 73 11.91 9.57 13.21
N PHE A 74 12.84 9.18 12.34
CA PHE A 74 14.21 8.87 12.74
C PHE A 74 14.92 10.10 13.32
N ASP A 75 14.78 11.25 12.65
CA ASP A 75 15.35 12.52 13.07
C ASP A 75 14.78 13.02 14.40
N ASP A 76 13.46 12.94 14.60
CA ASP A 76 12.80 13.31 15.86
C ASP A 76 13.27 12.42 17.03
N THR A 77 13.43 11.12 16.77
CA THR A 77 13.92 10.18 17.78
C THR A 77 15.37 10.48 18.18
N ALA A 78 16.23 10.71 17.18
CA ALA A 78 17.63 11.07 17.40
C ALA A 78 17.75 12.40 18.14
N THR A 79 17.02 13.43 17.71
CA THR A 79 16.98 14.74 18.36
C THR A 79 16.51 14.64 19.81
N LYS A 80 15.48 13.84 20.11
CA LYS A 80 15.03 13.61 21.50
C LYS A 80 16.06 12.87 22.35
N ALA A 81 16.85 11.98 21.76
CA ALA A 81 17.94 11.30 22.48
C ALA A 81 19.06 12.28 22.81
N ILE A 82 19.49 13.09 21.84
CA ILE A 82 20.52 14.13 22.01
C ILE A 82 20.05 15.18 23.01
N ALA A 83 18.79 15.65 22.92
CA ALA A 83 18.24 16.64 23.85
C ALA A 83 18.23 16.15 25.30
N ARG A 84 17.90 14.87 25.53
CA ARG A 84 17.96 14.27 26.87
C ARG A 84 19.40 14.19 27.38
N MET A 85 20.34 13.84 26.52
CA MET A 85 21.76 13.80 26.86
C MET A 85 22.29 15.20 27.17
N ALA A 86 21.97 16.18 26.35
CA ALA A 86 22.34 17.57 26.55
C ALA A 86 21.76 18.15 27.85
N LYS A 87 20.48 17.87 28.17
CA LYS A 87 19.89 18.28 29.46
C LYS A 87 20.56 17.63 30.66
N LYS A 88 21.05 16.41 30.51
CA LYS A 88 21.82 15.74 31.57
C LYS A 88 23.21 16.37 31.71
N THR A 89 23.85 16.73 30.60
CA THR A 89 25.20 17.30 30.59
C THR A 89 25.24 18.78 30.93
N PHE A 90 24.22 19.56 30.59
CA PHE A 90 24.12 20.98 30.89
C PHE A 90 22.94 21.19 31.85
N THR A 91 23.22 21.14 33.15
CA THR A 91 22.23 21.37 34.20
C THR A 91 22.32 22.84 34.67
N ASP A 92 21.30 23.34 35.35
CA ASP A 92 21.27 24.73 35.86
C ASP A 92 22.45 25.02 36.82
N ASP A 93 22.94 23.99 37.51
CA ASP A 93 24.05 24.06 38.46
C ASP A 93 25.46 23.99 37.82
N GLY A 94 25.57 23.65 36.52
CA GLY A 94 26.88 23.45 35.85
C GLY A 94 26.89 22.41 34.72
N ILE A 95 28.09 22.10 34.20
CA ILE A 95 28.29 21.03 33.21
C ILE A 95 28.54 19.70 33.95
N ASP A 96 27.60 18.75 33.89
CA ASP A 96 27.76 17.38 34.41
C ASP A 96 28.37 16.48 33.34
N LEU A 97 29.58 16.00 33.59
CA LEU A 97 30.33 15.16 32.64
C LEU A 97 29.88 13.68 32.68
N GLY A 98 28.90 13.34 33.52
CA GLY A 98 28.30 12.00 33.61
C GLY A 98 29.15 10.96 34.34
N ASN A 99 30.30 11.38 34.86
CA ASN A 99 31.25 10.61 35.67
C ASN A 99 31.21 11.00 37.17
N GLY A 100 30.31 11.90 37.56
CA GLY A 100 30.18 12.43 38.92
C GLY A 100 30.82 13.82 39.12
N ASP A 101 31.53 14.35 38.12
CA ASP A 101 32.14 15.68 38.17
C ASP A 101 31.21 16.73 37.53
N VAL A 102 30.82 17.75 38.30
CA VAL A 102 30.00 18.88 37.85
C VAL A 102 30.83 20.16 37.86
N ILE A 103 30.98 20.79 36.68
CA ILE A 103 31.67 22.07 36.53
C ILE A 103 30.67 23.22 36.78
N SER A 104 30.58 23.74 38.01
CA SER A 104 29.69 24.86 38.35
C SER A 104 30.20 26.21 37.84
N LYS A 105 29.30 27.02 37.28
CA LYS A 105 29.61 28.36 36.72
C LYS A 105 29.84 29.47 37.77
N THR A 106 29.77 29.15 39.06
CA THR A 106 29.79 30.15 40.15
C THR A 106 31.18 30.71 40.48
N ASN A 107 32.26 30.31 39.80
CA ASN A 107 33.63 30.83 40.04
C ASN A 107 34.26 31.46 38.79
N THR A 108 33.65 32.51 38.23
CA THR A 108 34.33 33.39 37.26
C THR A 108 34.12 34.88 37.52
N ASN A 109 33.54 35.25 38.67
CA ASN A 109 33.51 36.64 39.16
C ASN A 109 33.76 36.68 40.67
N GLN A 110 34.97 36.29 41.09
CA GLN A 110 35.68 36.88 42.24
C GLN A 110 37.17 36.89 41.92
#